data_AF-A0A2D5UUJ5-F1
#
_entry.id   AF-A0A2D5UUJ5-F1
#
_cell.length_a   1.000
_cell.length_b   1.000
_cell.length_c   1.000
_cell.angle_alpha   90.00
_cell.angle_beta   90.00
_cell.angle_gamma   90.00
#
_symmetry.space_group_name_H-M   'P 1'
#
loop_
_entity.id
_entity.type
_entity.pdbx_description
1 polymer ?
#
loop_
_entity_poly.entity_id
_entity_poly.type
_entity_poly.pdbx_seq_one_letter_code
_entity_poly.pdbx_strand_id
1 'polypeptide(L)'
;MTENESKASASFLGRKMISRISYRWGMCASVDAADSLNHAEWAAPDIPRNVLHSLDQEHVLDYEGDSGDPSWGEPIEVDWVEIDVDGRIQSIRLFNRGIFLFNTDSEDVRRLHRFFQVLQGAAKRG
;
A
#
# COMPACT_ATOMS: atom_id res chain seq x y z
N MET A 1 10.35 -24.21 -27.78
CA MET A 1 9.37 -23.91 -26.73
C MET A 1 9.99 -24.41 -25.43
N THR A 2 10.87 -23.60 -24.85
CA THR A 2 11.64 -23.94 -23.64
C THR A 2 10.93 -23.33 -22.45
N GLU A 3 10.62 -24.19 -21.50
CA GLU A 3 10.00 -23.91 -20.21
C GLU A 3 10.71 -22.75 -19.52
N ASN A 4 9.96 -21.66 -19.31
CA ASN A 4 10.39 -20.54 -18.50
C ASN A 4 9.83 -20.75 -17.08
N GLU A 5 10.30 -21.80 -16.39
CA GLU A 5 9.99 -22.01 -14.98
C GLU A 5 11.01 -21.31 -14.09
N SER A 6 10.46 -20.51 -13.18
CA SER A 6 10.99 -20.20 -11.85
C SER A 6 12.26 -19.37 -11.75
N LYS A 7 12.05 -18.05 -11.77
CA LYS A 7 12.65 -17.16 -10.76
C LYS A 7 11.62 -16.19 -10.17
N ALA A 8 10.48 -16.71 -9.71
CA ALA A 8 9.69 -16.01 -8.69
C ALA A 8 10.35 -16.31 -7.33
N SER A 9 11.41 -15.57 -6.99
CA SER A 9 12.01 -15.71 -5.67
C SER A 9 11.06 -15.03 -4.68
N ALA A 10 10.35 -15.82 -3.87
CA ALA A 10 9.34 -15.32 -2.95
C ALA A 10 9.91 -14.34 -1.91
N SER A 11 9.14 -13.31 -1.58
CA SER A 11 9.43 -12.44 -0.43
C SER A 11 8.60 -12.93 0.75
N PHE A 12 9.22 -13.12 1.91
CA PHE A 12 8.55 -13.64 3.09
C PHE A 12 8.48 -12.58 4.17
N LEU A 13 7.32 -12.51 4.83
CA LEU A 13 7.15 -11.82 6.09
C LEU A 13 6.71 -12.80 7.17
N GLY A 14 7.65 -13.14 8.07
CA GLY A 14 7.46 -14.24 9.01
C GLY A 14 7.20 -15.56 8.27
N ARG A 15 5.97 -16.09 8.38
CA ARG A 15 5.51 -17.31 7.69
C ARG A 15 4.66 -17.03 6.45
N LYS A 16 4.30 -15.76 6.19
CA LYS A 16 3.45 -15.37 5.07
C LYS A 16 4.30 -15.06 3.84
N MET A 17 3.82 -15.48 2.68
CA MET A 17 4.42 -15.16 1.39
C MET A 17 3.78 -13.88 0.83
N ILE A 18 4.61 -12.89 0.52
CA ILE A 18 4.21 -11.68 -0.19
C ILE A 18 4.70 -11.80 -1.63
N SER A 19 3.78 -11.96 -2.57
CA SER A 19 4.10 -12.16 -3.99
C SER A 19 4.03 -10.85 -4.79
N ARG A 20 3.16 -9.91 -4.40
CA ARG A 20 2.94 -8.66 -5.12
C ARG A 20 2.43 -7.54 -4.21
N ILE A 21 2.85 -6.31 -4.49
CA ILE A 21 2.31 -5.09 -3.89
C ILE A 21 2.01 -4.10 -5.03
N SER A 22 0.76 -3.67 -5.13
CA SER A 22 0.29 -2.60 -6.03
C SER A 22 -0.08 -1.39 -5.18
N TYR A 23 0.44 -0.21 -5.52
CA TYR A 23 0.20 1.02 -4.77
C TYR A 23 -0.18 2.16 -5.72
N ARG A 24 -1.33 2.78 -5.45
CA ARG A 24 -1.84 3.95 -6.15
C ARG A 24 -1.88 5.15 -5.22
N TRP A 25 -1.52 6.33 -5.72
CA TRP A 25 -1.59 7.56 -4.93
C TRP A 25 -1.79 8.84 -5.74
N GLY A 26 -2.43 9.81 -5.12
CA GLY A 26 -2.56 11.16 -5.65
C GLY A 26 -3.82 11.85 -5.20
N MET A 27 -4.25 12.84 -5.99
CA MET A 27 -5.45 13.63 -5.74
C MET A 27 -6.48 13.31 -6.84
N CYS A 28 -7.74 13.08 -6.48
CA CYS A 28 -8.82 12.85 -7.45
C CYS A 28 -10.11 13.59 -7.07
N ALA A 29 -10.97 13.81 -8.06
CA ALA A 29 -12.27 14.45 -7.86
C ALA A 29 -13.33 13.52 -7.26
N SER A 30 -13.15 12.20 -7.39
CA SER A 30 -14.03 11.18 -6.81
C SER A 30 -13.26 9.88 -6.56
N VAL A 31 -13.76 9.02 -5.66
CA VAL A 31 -13.15 7.71 -5.35
C VAL A 31 -13.09 6.83 -6.60
N ASP A 32 -14.09 6.91 -7.49
CA ASP A 32 -14.13 6.14 -8.74
C ASP A 32 -13.01 6.52 -9.72
N ALA A 33 -12.44 7.72 -9.60
CA ALA A 33 -11.32 8.16 -10.42
C ALA A 33 -9.95 7.64 -9.90
N ALA A 34 -9.92 6.91 -8.79
CA ALA A 34 -8.68 6.43 -8.16
C ALA A 34 -7.84 5.51 -9.05
N ASP A 35 -8.46 4.83 -10.03
CA ASP A 35 -7.75 3.96 -10.98
C ASP A 35 -6.79 4.70 -11.91
N SER A 36 -6.98 6.02 -12.09
CA SER A 36 -6.15 6.87 -12.93
C SER A 36 -5.02 7.59 -12.18
N LEU A 37 -4.86 7.29 -10.89
CA LEU A 37 -3.80 7.86 -10.06
C LEU A 37 -2.41 7.32 -10.42
N ASN A 38 -1.37 7.96 -9.88
CA ASN A 38 -0.02 7.42 -10.00
C ASN A 38 0.01 6.00 -9.45
N HIS A 39 0.74 5.11 -10.11
CA HIS A 39 0.76 3.70 -9.78
C HIS A 39 2.19 3.18 -9.77
N ALA A 40 2.48 2.34 -8.78
CA ALA A 40 3.68 1.54 -8.70
C ALA A 40 3.29 0.11 -8.35
N GLU A 41 3.98 -0.86 -8.95
CA GLU A 41 3.81 -2.27 -8.64
C GLU A 41 5.18 -2.92 -8.45
N TRP A 42 5.27 -3.78 -7.44
CA TRP A 42 6.42 -4.63 -7.21
C TRP A 42 5.96 -6.08 -7.06
N ALA A 43 6.71 -6.99 -7.68
CA ALA A 43 6.50 -8.42 -7.55
C ALA A 43 7.75 -9.06 -6.94
N ALA A 44 7.59 -10.16 -6.22
CA ALA A 44 8.70 -10.89 -5.64
C ALA A 44 9.64 -11.47 -6.74
N PRO A 45 10.98 -11.40 -6.57
CA PRO A 45 11.71 -10.93 -5.39
C PRO A 45 11.97 -9.43 -5.31
N ASP A 46 11.55 -8.67 -6.31
CA ASP A 46 11.95 -7.28 -6.50
C ASP A 46 11.13 -6.29 -5.65
N ILE A 47 10.44 -6.79 -4.62
CA ILE A 47 9.77 -5.95 -3.63
C ILE A 47 10.84 -5.23 -2.79
N PRO A 48 10.80 -3.88 -2.71
CA PRO A 48 11.80 -3.14 -1.95
C PRO A 48 11.86 -3.59 -0.49
N ARG A 49 13.08 -3.90 -0.02
CA ARG A 49 13.28 -4.40 1.36
C ARG A 49 12.72 -3.48 2.44
N ASN A 50 12.79 -2.16 2.24
CA ASN A 50 12.23 -1.18 3.17
C ASN A 50 10.70 -1.23 3.21
N VAL A 51 10.04 -1.55 2.09
CA VAL A 51 8.58 -1.76 2.05
C VAL A 51 8.20 -3.00 2.84
N LEU A 52 8.88 -4.14 2.62
CA LEU A 52 8.64 -5.37 3.39
C LEU A 52 8.89 -5.15 4.89
N HIS A 53 9.98 -4.48 5.25
CA HIS A 53 10.29 -4.17 6.64
C HIS A 53 9.23 -3.27 7.29
N SER A 54 8.77 -2.23 6.59
CA SER A 54 7.70 -1.36 7.10
C SER A 54 6.36 -2.08 7.22
N LEU A 55 6.06 -3.01 6.31
CA LEU A 55 4.84 -3.83 6.34
C LEU A 55 4.79 -4.67 7.63
N ASP A 56 5.93 -5.24 8.06
CA ASP A 56 6.09 -5.95 9.34
C ASP A 56 5.97 -5.01 10.54
N GLN A 57 6.83 -3.99 10.58
CA GLN A 57 7.00 -3.11 11.73
C GLN A 57 5.71 -2.37 12.07
N GLU A 58 4.96 -1.98 11.05
CA GLU A 58 3.71 -1.24 11.21
C GLU A 58 2.48 -2.16 11.33
N HIS A 59 2.68 -3.48 11.30
CA HIS A 59 1.63 -4.50 11.39
C HIS A 59 0.53 -4.27 10.34
N VAL A 60 0.91 -3.96 9.10
CA VAL A 60 -0.02 -3.50 8.06
C VAL A 60 -1.06 -4.56 7.70
N LEU A 61 -0.71 -5.84 7.84
CA LEU A 61 -1.60 -6.96 7.53
C LEU A 61 -2.77 -7.10 8.52
N ASP A 62 -2.80 -6.31 9.60
CA ASP A 62 -3.92 -6.26 10.53
C ASP A 62 -5.02 -5.29 10.06
N TYR A 63 -4.77 -4.50 9.00
CA TYR A 63 -5.73 -3.53 8.44
C TYR A 63 -6.32 -4.02 7.12
N GLU A 64 -7.61 -3.73 6.89
CA GLU A 64 -8.28 -3.99 5.63
C GLU A 64 -9.41 -2.97 5.42
N GLY A 65 -9.68 -2.62 4.16
CA GLY A 65 -10.73 -1.68 3.80
C GLY A 65 -10.30 -0.22 3.87
N ASP A 66 -11.25 0.65 4.23
CA ASP A 66 -11.11 2.09 4.08
C ASP A 66 -10.79 2.76 5.42
N SER A 67 -9.91 3.75 5.38
CA SER A 67 -9.52 4.59 6.51
C SER A 67 -9.52 6.06 6.12
N GLY A 68 -9.86 6.94 7.07
CA GLY A 68 -10.18 8.34 6.77
C GLY A 68 -11.55 8.47 6.11
N ASP A 69 -11.84 9.66 5.58
CA ASP A 69 -13.12 9.97 4.97
C ASP A 69 -12.88 10.78 3.69
N PRO A 70 -13.39 10.33 2.53
CA PRO A 70 -13.22 11.05 1.26
C PRO A 70 -13.87 12.44 1.26
N SER A 71 -14.86 12.70 2.12
CA SER A 71 -15.56 14.00 2.20
C SER A 71 -14.76 15.11 2.91
N TRP A 72 -13.66 14.77 3.59
CA TRP A 72 -12.89 15.75 4.37
C TRP A 72 -12.07 16.74 3.54
N GLY A 73 -11.85 16.48 2.25
CA GLY A 73 -11.02 17.31 1.38
C GLY A 73 -11.47 17.28 -0.08
N GLU A 74 -11.26 18.39 -0.78
CA GLU A 74 -11.50 18.51 -2.22
C GLU A 74 -10.31 19.26 -2.88
N PRO A 75 -9.56 18.61 -3.80
CA PRO A 75 -9.70 17.22 -4.24
C PRO A 75 -9.36 16.20 -3.14
N ILE A 76 -9.83 14.97 -3.30
CA ILE A 76 -9.64 13.87 -2.35
C ILE A 76 -8.18 13.38 -2.45
N GLU A 77 -7.44 13.38 -1.34
CA GLU A 77 -6.15 12.66 -1.27
C GLU A 77 -6.43 11.17 -1.13
N VAL A 78 -5.86 10.33 -1.99
CA VAL A 78 -5.99 8.88 -1.94
C VAL A 78 -4.62 8.23 -1.89
N ASP A 79 -4.46 7.32 -0.95
CA ASP A 79 -3.43 6.30 -0.90
C ASP A 79 -4.13 4.93 -0.94
N TRP A 80 -3.83 4.08 -1.91
CA TRP A 80 -4.46 2.76 -2.04
C TRP A 80 -3.40 1.70 -2.28
N VAL A 81 -3.32 0.70 -1.41
CA VAL A 81 -2.41 -0.44 -1.55
C VAL A 81 -3.20 -1.75 -1.63
N GLU A 82 -2.76 -2.63 -2.52
CA GLU A 82 -3.21 -4.01 -2.65
C GLU A 82 -2.00 -4.92 -2.47
N ILE A 83 -2.09 -5.87 -1.54
CA ILE A 83 -0.99 -6.78 -1.17
C ILE A 83 -1.47 -8.20 -1.42
N ASP A 84 -0.76 -8.96 -2.24
CA ASP A 84 -0.99 -10.40 -2.40
C ASP A 84 -0.22 -11.17 -1.32
N VAL A 85 -0.99 -11.75 -0.39
CA VAL A 85 -0.53 -12.48 0.78
C VAL A 85 -1.02 -13.92 0.67
N ASP A 86 -0.10 -14.87 0.50
CA ASP A 86 -0.41 -16.31 0.36
C ASP A 86 -1.49 -16.58 -0.72
N GLY A 87 -1.52 -15.77 -1.79
CA GLY A 87 -2.48 -15.88 -2.89
C GLY A 87 -3.81 -15.15 -2.65
N ARG A 88 -3.92 -14.35 -1.59
CA ARG A 88 -5.10 -13.53 -1.27
C ARG A 88 -4.77 -12.05 -1.31
N ILE A 89 -5.61 -11.28 -1.99
CA ILE A 89 -5.46 -9.82 -2.05
C ILE A 89 -6.05 -9.18 -0.80
N GLN A 90 -5.21 -8.50 -0.03
CA GLN A 90 -5.60 -7.58 1.03
C GLN A 90 -5.52 -6.15 0.51
N SER A 91 -6.61 -5.39 0.64
CA SER A 91 -6.73 -4.04 0.10
C SER A 91 -6.93 -3.04 1.23
N ILE A 92 -6.16 -1.94 1.21
CA ILE A 92 -6.26 -0.84 2.18
C ILE A 92 -6.32 0.47 1.39
N ARG A 93 -7.36 1.27 1.64
CA ARG A 93 -7.50 2.63 1.10
C ARG A 93 -7.48 3.63 2.23
N LEU A 94 -6.74 4.71 2.03
CA LEU A 94 -6.58 5.78 2.99
C LEU A 94 -6.91 7.11 2.30
N PHE A 95 -7.91 7.79 2.83
CA PHE A 95 -8.41 9.06 2.29
C PHE A 95 -7.98 10.23 3.16
N ASN A 96 -7.61 11.33 2.51
CA ASN A 96 -7.32 12.60 3.17
C ASN A 96 -6.35 12.42 4.35
N ARG A 97 -5.26 11.67 4.13
CA ARG A 97 -4.33 11.19 5.15
C ARG A 97 -3.83 12.31 6.06
N GLY A 98 -3.51 13.48 5.49
CA GLY A 98 -3.11 14.64 6.28
C GLY A 98 -4.20 15.04 7.28
N ILE A 99 -5.43 15.21 6.82
CA ILE A 99 -6.58 15.59 7.65
C ILE A 99 -6.90 14.50 8.68
N PHE A 100 -6.82 13.23 8.29
CA PHE A 100 -7.06 12.10 9.18
C PHE A 100 -6.07 12.06 10.34
N LEU A 101 -4.79 12.30 10.07
CA LEU A 101 -3.74 12.38 11.09
C LEU A 101 -3.93 13.56 12.05
N PHE A 102 -4.44 14.70 11.57
CA PHE A 102 -4.75 15.85 12.43
C PHE A 102 -5.98 15.63 13.30
N ASN A 103 -7.01 14.96 12.78
CA ASN A 103 -8.27 14.76 13.49
C ASN A 103 -8.25 13.57 14.46
N THR A 104 -7.29 12.66 14.32
CA THR A 104 -7.26 11.41 15.09
C THR A 104 -5.92 11.21 15.77
N ASP A 105 -5.91 11.25 17.11
CA ASP A 105 -4.78 10.83 17.93
C ASP A 105 -4.84 9.30 18.14
N SER A 106 -4.51 8.54 17.09
CA SER A 106 -4.48 7.08 17.14
C SER A 106 -3.16 6.53 16.57
N GLU A 107 -2.59 5.57 17.29
CA GLU A 107 -1.40 4.85 16.82
C GLU A 107 -1.65 4.10 15.51
N ASP A 108 -2.86 3.60 15.29
CA ASP A 108 -3.22 2.90 14.05
C ASP A 108 -3.08 3.82 12.83
N VAL A 109 -3.53 5.08 12.99
CA VAL A 109 -3.40 6.11 11.95
C VAL A 109 -1.93 6.47 11.72
N ARG A 110 -1.13 6.55 12.78
CA ARG A 110 0.32 6.80 12.67
C ARG A 110 1.06 5.66 11.98
N ARG A 111 0.68 4.40 12.26
CA ARG A 111 1.24 3.20 11.60
C ARG A 111 0.97 3.22 10.10
N LEU A 112 -0.29 3.43 9.70
CA LEU A 112 -0.66 3.57 8.30
C LEU A 112 0.08 4.74 7.64
N HIS A 113 0.16 5.90 8.30
CA HIS A 113 0.90 7.05 7.80
C HIS A 113 2.37 6.73 7.50
N ARG A 114 3.09 6.13 8.45
CA ARG A 114 4.51 5.73 8.27
C ARG A 114 4.65 4.73 7.12
N PHE A 115 3.76 3.75 7.03
CA PHE A 115 3.79 2.78 5.93
C PHE A 115 3.58 3.42 4.56
N PHE A 116 2.56 4.26 4.40
CA PHE A 116 2.31 4.94 3.12
C PHE A 116 3.41 5.94 2.74
N GLN A 117 4.10 6.54 3.71
CA GLN A 117 5.31 7.34 3.43
C GLN A 117 6.43 6.47 2.83
N VAL A 118 6.63 5.26 3.36
CA VAL A 118 7.63 4.31 2.83
C VAL A 118 7.27 3.87 1.41
N LEU A 119 6.00 3.52 1.16
CA LEU A 119 5.50 3.17 -0.17
C LEU A 119 5.73 4.30 -1.18
N GLN A 120 5.31 5.52 -0.84
CA GLN A 120 5.46 6.67 -1.73
C GLN A 120 6.94 6.99 -1.99
N GLY A 121 7.79 6.87 -0.98
CA GLY A 121 9.23 7.02 -1.12
C GLY A 121 9.83 5.97 -2.06
N ALA A 122 9.39 4.71 -1.97
CA ALA A 122 9.83 3.65 -2.86
C ALA A 122 9.35 3.88 -4.31
N ALA A 123 8.09 4.27 -4.47
CA ALA A 123 7.47 4.51 -5.77
C ALA A 123 8.10 5.68 -6.54
N LYS A 124 8.51 6.75 -5.86
CA LYS A 124 9.16 7.91 -6.48
C LYS A 124 10.63 7.71 -6.84
N ARG A 125 11.24 6.59 -6.42
CA ARG A 125 12.67 6.28 -6.66
C ARG A 125 12.90 5.24 -7.76
N GLY A 126 11.86 4.56 -8.21
CA GLY A 126 11.88 3.71 -9.41
C GLY A 126 11.63 4.52 -10.66
#